data_AF-A0A6J0MW43-F1
#
_entry.id   AF-A0A6J0MW43-F1
#
_cell.length_a   1.000
_cell.length_b   1.000
_cell.length_c   1.000
_cell.angle_alpha   90.00
_cell.angle_beta   90.00
_cell.angle_gamma   90.00
#
_symmetry.space_group_name_H-M   'P 1'
#
loop_
_entity.id
_entity.type
_entity.pdbx_description
1 polymer ?
#
loop_
_entity_poly.entity_id
_entity_poly.type
_entity_poly.pdbx_seq_one_letter_code
_entity_poly.pdbx_strand_id
1 'polypeptide(L)'
;MVFYFKARPDAGDYTIFMGLDKFENEELIKYGFPEDVWFHVDKMSSAHVYLRLHKGQGFDDISEGVLEDCAQLVKANSIQGNKVNNVDVVYTPWSNLKKTASMDVGQVGFHNSKMVRTIRVEKRVNEIINRLNKTKVERTPDLRAEREAVNAAERAERKQHLREKKKKEKMVLTIYAPLFASSKRAVVTLVEKGVEFETVNVDLLKGEQRQPEYIAIQPFGKIPVLVDGDYKIFESRAIMRYIAEKYRSQGPDLLGKTIEERGQVEQWLDVEATSYHPPLLALTLNIVFAPLMGLPADEKVIKESEEKLAEVLDVYEAQLSKNEYLAGDFVSLADLAHLPFTEYLVGAIGKAYMIKDRKHVSAWWDKISNRAAWKEVSEKYALPV
;
A
#
# COMPACT_ATOMS: atom_id res chain seq x y z
N MET A 1 -3.46 -46.39 10.62
CA MET A 1 -2.11 -46.19 11.21
C MET A 1 -1.14 -45.70 10.13
N VAL A 2 -0.24 -44.77 10.47
CA VAL A 2 0.78 -44.22 9.56
C VAL A 2 2.16 -44.50 10.14
N PHE A 3 3.07 -44.97 9.29
CA PHE A 3 4.46 -45.21 9.63
C PHE A 3 5.32 -44.02 9.21
N TYR A 4 6.21 -43.56 10.10
CA TYR A 4 7.14 -42.47 9.87
C TYR A 4 8.58 -42.97 9.96
N PHE A 5 9.44 -42.46 9.11
CA PHE A 5 10.85 -42.80 9.00
C PHE A 5 11.66 -41.52 8.84
N LYS A 6 12.92 -41.54 9.31
CA LYS A 6 13.88 -40.48 9.03
C LYS A 6 14.74 -40.88 7.83
N ALA A 7 14.99 -39.94 6.93
CA ALA A 7 15.95 -40.14 5.84
C ALA A 7 17.39 -40.29 6.37
N ARG A 8 18.34 -40.45 5.45
CA ARG A 8 19.77 -40.57 5.80
C ARG A 8 20.29 -39.33 6.53
N PRO A 9 21.14 -39.50 7.58
CA PRO A 9 21.55 -38.39 8.44
C PRO A 9 22.25 -37.24 7.71
N ASP A 10 22.97 -37.56 6.63
CA ASP A 10 23.70 -36.63 5.77
C ASP A 10 22.79 -35.82 4.82
N ALA A 11 21.53 -36.24 4.65
CA ALA A 11 20.57 -35.54 3.80
C ALA A 11 19.72 -34.48 4.53
N GLY A 12 19.79 -34.39 5.86
CA GLY A 12 18.96 -33.48 6.66
C GLY A 12 17.71 -34.15 7.28
N ASP A 13 16.87 -33.35 7.95
CA ASP A 13 15.73 -33.85 8.74
C ASP A 13 14.46 -34.03 7.87
N TYR A 14 14.58 -34.86 6.83
CA TYR A 14 13.44 -35.25 6.02
C TYR A 14 12.55 -36.26 6.74
N THR A 15 11.24 -36.05 6.62
CA THR A 15 10.23 -37.00 7.09
C THR A 15 9.73 -37.82 5.91
N ILE A 16 9.92 -39.14 5.98
CA ILE A 16 9.35 -40.10 5.04
C ILE A 16 8.20 -40.81 5.77
N PHE A 17 7.06 -41.02 5.12
CA PHE A 17 5.92 -41.67 5.75
C PHE A 17 5.12 -42.52 4.77
N MET A 18 4.37 -43.49 5.27
CA MET A 18 3.47 -44.32 4.46
C MET A 18 2.28 -44.82 5.28
N GLY A 19 1.14 -45.03 4.63
CA GLY A 19 -0.02 -45.67 5.25
C GLY A 19 0.24 -47.13 5.57
N LEU A 20 -0.48 -47.67 6.56
CA LEU A 20 -0.48 -49.11 6.84
C LEU A 20 -1.03 -49.89 5.65
N ASP A 21 -2.16 -49.44 5.10
CA ASP A 21 -2.79 -50.05 3.95
C ASP A 21 -3.41 -49.01 3.00
N LYS A 22 -4.23 -49.51 2.06
CA LYS A 22 -4.88 -48.70 1.03
C LYS A 22 -5.87 -47.68 1.59
N PHE A 23 -6.48 -47.92 2.75
CA PHE A 23 -7.42 -47.00 3.38
C PHE A 23 -6.71 -45.78 3.98
N GLU A 24 -5.58 -45.98 4.67
CA GLU A 24 -4.78 -44.81 5.11
C GLU A 24 -4.16 -44.06 3.94
N ASN A 25 -3.83 -44.75 2.84
CA ASN A 25 -3.34 -44.08 1.65
C ASN A 25 -4.36 -43.10 1.06
N GLU A 26 -5.66 -43.42 1.07
CA GLU A 26 -6.71 -42.48 0.64
C GLU A 26 -6.75 -41.22 1.52
N GLU A 27 -6.60 -41.37 2.85
CA GLU A 27 -6.57 -40.23 3.77
C GLU A 27 -5.30 -39.39 3.60
N LEU A 28 -4.14 -40.02 3.39
CA LEU A 28 -2.88 -39.33 3.10
C LEU A 28 -2.92 -38.56 1.77
N ILE A 29 -3.59 -39.12 0.74
CA ILE A 29 -3.85 -38.38 -0.51
C ILE A 29 -4.81 -37.22 -0.25
N LYS A 30 -5.85 -37.42 0.55
CA LYS A 30 -6.87 -36.40 0.77
C LYS A 30 -6.37 -35.19 1.57
N TYR A 31 -5.51 -35.41 2.56
CA TYR A 31 -5.03 -34.36 3.47
C TYR A 31 -3.53 -34.06 3.34
N GLY A 32 -2.92 -34.45 2.23
CA GLY A 32 -1.54 -34.14 1.93
C GLY A 32 -1.27 -32.64 1.81
N PHE A 33 0.02 -32.30 1.86
CA PHE A 33 0.52 -30.94 1.79
C PHE A 33 1.19 -30.67 0.43
N PRO A 34 1.26 -29.42 -0.03
CA PRO A 34 1.99 -29.06 -1.26
C PRO A 34 3.45 -29.53 -1.27
N GLU A 35 4.08 -29.63 -0.10
CA GLU A 35 5.44 -30.11 0.10
C GLU A 35 5.56 -31.65 0.04
N ASP A 36 4.46 -32.39 -0.02
CA ASP A 36 4.50 -33.85 -0.07
C ASP A 36 4.82 -34.33 -1.49
N VAL A 37 5.70 -35.32 -1.58
CA VAL A 37 6.07 -36.02 -2.82
C VAL A 37 5.71 -37.48 -2.67
N TRP A 38 4.91 -38.00 -3.59
CA TRP A 38 4.37 -39.35 -3.57
C TRP A 38 5.23 -40.29 -4.40
N PHE A 39 5.42 -41.53 -3.92
CA PHE A 39 6.21 -42.59 -4.55
C PHE A 39 5.43 -43.91 -4.60
N HIS A 40 5.60 -44.66 -5.68
CA HIS A 40 4.95 -45.96 -5.91
C HIS A 40 5.68 -46.80 -6.96
N VAL A 41 5.63 -48.13 -6.88
CA VAL A 41 6.18 -49.01 -7.93
C VAL A 41 5.34 -48.92 -9.20
N ASP A 42 5.97 -48.69 -10.35
CA ASP A 42 5.25 -48.66 -11.63
C ASP A 42 4.55 -50.00 -11.91
N LYS A 43 3.27 -49.93 -12.30
CA LYS A 43 2.43 -51.07 -12.71
C LYS A 43 2.31 -52.24 -11.73
N MET A 44 2.75 -52.10 -10.48
CA MET A 44 2.66 -53.14 -9.46
C MET A 44 1.99 -52.60 -8.20
N SER A 45 1.28 -53.46 -7.46
CA SER A 45 0.74 -53.06 -6.15
C SER A 45 1.90 -52.82 -5.15
N SER A 46 1.94 -51.63 -4.57
CA SER A 46 2.93 -51.26 -3.56
C SER A 46 2.38 -50.27 -2.55
N ALA A 47 3.07 -50.13 -1.41
CA ALA A 47 2.78 -49.06 -0.47
C ALA A 47 2.99 -47.67 -1.12
N HIS A 48 2.14 -46.71 -0.76
CA HIS A 48 2.33 -45.31 -1.12
C HIS A 48 3.29 -44.70 -0.09
N VAL A 49 4.50 -44.38 -0.51
CA VAL A 49 5.47 -43.67 0.33
C VAL A 49 5.42 -42.19 -0.02
N TYR A 50 5.55 -41.36 0.99
CA TYR A 50 5.55 -39.91 0.88
C TYR A 50 6.82 -39.35 1.49
N LEU A 51 7.37 -38.32 0.88
CA LEU A 51 8.44 -37.48 1.41
C LEU A 51 7.87 -36.09 1.62
N ARG A 52 7.99 -35.53 2.83
CA ARG A 52 7.66 -34.12 3.06
C ARG A 52 8.91 -33.27 2.89
N LEU A 53 8.89 -32.38 1.89
CA LEU A 53 9.95 -31.41 1.65
C LEU A 53 9.95 -30.30 2.69
N HIS A 54 11.09 -29.62 2.83
CA HIS A 54 11.18 -28.42 3.66
C HIS A 54 10.43 -27.25 3.01
N LYS A 55 9.89 -26.34 3.83
CA LYS A 55 9.13 -25.18 3.33
C LYS A 55 9.99 -24.35 2.37
N GLY A 56 9.50 -24.11 1.16
CA GLY A 56 10.21 -23.37 0.11
C GLY A 56 11.12 -24.22 -0.79
N GLN A 57 11.30 -25.51 -0.51
CA GLN A 57 12.02 -26.43 -1.38
C GLN A 57 11.12 -26.91 -2.54
N GLY A 58 11.69 -26.99 -3.74
CA GLY A 58 11.03 -27.51 -4.93
C GLY A 58 11.19 -29.03 -5.09
N PHE A 59 10.31 -29.60 -5.90
CA PHE A 59 10.33 -31.02 -6.29
C PHE A 59 11.66 -31.46 -6.95
N ASP A 60 12.38 -30.52 -7.56
CA ASP A 60 13.62 -30.79 -8.28
C ASP A 60 14.86 -30.73 -7.38
N ASP A 61 14.71 -30.27 -6.13
CA ASP A 61 15.80 -30.08 -5.17
C ASP A 61 16.08 -31.33 -4.33
N ILE A 62 15.40 -32.45 -4.60
CA ILE A 62 15.53 -33.69 -3.83
C ILE A 62 16.86 -34.36 -4.19
N SER A 63 17.70 -34.60 -3.18
CA SER A 63 18.97 -35.30 -3.40
C SER A 63 18.76 -36.76 -3.81
N GLU A 64 19.71 -37.27 -4.60
CA GLU A 64 19.68 -38.66 -5.08
C GLU A 64 19.61 -39.67 -3.92
N GLY A 65 20.30 -39.38 -2.81
CA GLY A 65 20.25 -40.23 -1.63
C GLY A 65 18.88 -40.29 -0.95
N VAL A 66 18.13 -39.19 -0.92
CA VAL A 66 16.77 -39.19 -0.38
C VAL A 66 15.82 -39.93 -1.31
N LEU A 67 15.97 -39.74 -2.63
CA LEU A 67 15.20 -40.49 -3.63
C LEU A 67 15.44 -41.99 -3.50
N GLU A 68 16.68 -42.42 -3.29
CA GLU A 68 17.04 -43.82 -3.08
C GLU A 68 16.40 -44.39 -1.81
N ASP A 69 16.40 -43.65 -0.70
CA ASP A 69 15.75 -44.07 0.56
C ASP A 69 14.25 -44.32 0.34
N CYS A 70 13.55 -43.38 -0.30
CA CYS A 70 12.14 -43.51 -0.63
C CYS A 70 11.89 -44.70 -1.57
N ALA A 71 12.69 -44.83 -2.64
CA ALA A 71 12.51 -45.88 -3.65
C ALA A 71 12.77 -47.29 -3.11
N GLN A 72 13.80 -47.45 -2.27
CA GLN A 72 14.07 -48.71 -1.57
C GLN A 72 12.92 -49.07 -0.62
N LEU A 73 12.39 -48.10 0.13
CA LEU A 73 11.27 -48.33 1.04
C LEU A 73 10.01 -48.76 0.29
N VAL A 74 9.69 -48.12 -0.83
CA VAL A 74 8.59 -48.50 -1.72
C VAL A 74 8.77 -49.92 -2.24
N LYS A 75 9.96 -50.27 -2.76
CA LYS A 75 10.25 -51.62 -3.25
C LYS A 75 10.07 -52.66 -2.16
N ALA A 76 10.63 -52.43 -0.96
CA ALA A 76 10.58 -53.36 0.15
C ALA A 76 9.15 -53.62 0.65
N ASN A 77 8.26 -52.62 0.52
CA ASN A 77 6.84 -52.70 0.88
C ASN A 77 5.92 -52.95 -0.33
N SER A 78 6.47 -53.43 -1.46
CA SER A 78 5.68 -53.92 -2.58
C SER A 78 5.49 -55.42 -2.53
N ILE A 79 4.26 -55.89 -2.67
CA ILE A 79 3.90 -57.31 -2.60
C ILE A 79 4.63 -58.12 -3.68
N GLN A 80 4.68 -57.59 -4.91
CA GLN A 80 5.34 -58.21 -6.06
C GLN A 80 6.74 -57.61 -6.29
N GLY A 81 6.88 -56.29 -6.14
CA GLY A 81 8.13 -55.57 -6.41
C GLY A 81 9.31 -56.00 -5.53
N ASN A 82 9.04 -56.48 -4.31
CA ASN A 82 10.07 -57.01 -3.42
C ASN A 82 10.58 -58.40 -3.84
N LYS A 83 9.84 -59.14 -4.67
CA LYS A 83 10.20 -60.50 -5.12
C LYS A 83 10.96 -60.52 -6.44
N VAL A 84 10.93 -59.43 -7.18
CA VAL A 84 11.63 -59.28 -8.46
C VAL A 84 12.94 -58.53 -8.27
N ASN A 85 13.93 -58.83 -9.13
CA ASN A 85 15.28 -58.26 -9.02
C ASN A 85 15.23 -56.73 -9.04
N ASN A 86 14.65 -56.16 -10.09
CA ASN A 86 14.57 -54.72 -10.31
C ASN A 86 13.12 -54.24 -10.43
N VAL A 87 12.89 -52.97 -10.09
CA VAL A 87 11.60 -52.29 -10.28
C VAL A 87 11.83 -50.85 -10.70
N ASP A 88 10.84 -50.28 -11.39
CA ASP A 88 10.76 -48.83 -11.60
C ASP A 88 9.87 -48.22 -10.53
N VAL A 89 10.34 -47.18 -9.86
CA VAL A 89 9.55 -46.41 -8.89
C VAL A 89 9.22 -45.06 -9.50
N VAL A 90 7.94 -44.75 -9.59
CA VAL A 90 7.46 -43.43 -10.02
C VAL A 90 7.33 -42.51 -8.83
N TYR A 91 7.62 -41.22 -9.03
CA TYR A 91 7.40 -40.19 -8.03
C TYR A 91 6.96 -38.86 -8.63
N THR A 92 6.12 -38.13 -7.88
CA THR A 92 5.52 -36.87 -8.34
C THR A 92 5.04 -36.03 -7.14
N PRO A 93 4.93 -34.69 -7.25
CA PRO A 93 4.34 -33.88 -6.18
C PRO A 93 2.90 -34.31 -5.88
N TRP A 94 2.52 -34.24 -4.60
CA TRP A 94 1.16 -34.55 -4.13
C TRP A 94 0.09 -33.77 -4.91
N SER A 95 0.36 -32.49 -5.22
CA SER A 95 -0.53 -31.63 -6.00
C SER A 95 -0.78 -32.10 -7.44
N ASN A 96 0.05 -33.01 -7.96
CA ASN A 96 -0.12 -33.61 -9.27
C ASN A 96 -0.93 -34.91 -9.24
N LEU A 97 -1.23 -35.47 -8.06
CA LEU A 97 -2.05 -36.66 -7.93
C LEU A 97 -3.50 -36.36 -8.29
N LYS A 98 -4.08 -37.20 -9.14
CA LYS A 98 -5.49 -37.14 -9.54
C LYS A 98 -6.21 -38.36 -8.99
N LYS A 99 -7.13 -38.14 -8.06
CA LYS A 99 -8.03 -39.15 -7.51
C LYS A 99 -9.47 -38.70 -7.72
N THR A 100 -10.31 -39.53 -8.33
CA THR A 100 -11.74 -39.28 -8.48
C THR A 100 -12.56 -40.33 -7.74
N ALA A 101 -13.81 -40.01 -7.41
CA ALA A 101 -14.71 -40.93 -6.70
C ALA A 101 -15.02 -42.22 -7.48
N SER A 102 -14.81 -42.21 -8.80
CA SER A 102 -15.02 -43.37 -9.68
C SER A 102 -13.81 -44.31 -9.78
N MET A 103 -12.67 -43.98 -9.14
CA MET A 103 -11.46 -44.78 -9.18
C MET A 103 -11.43 -45.78 -8.02
N ASP A 104 -10.92 -46.99 -8.28
CA ASP A 104 -10.82 -48.04 -7.27
C ASP A 104 -9.90 -47.62 -6.11
N VAL A 105 -10.13 -48.18 -4.92
CA VAL A 105 -9.30 -47.91 -3.72
C VAL A 105 -7.84 -48.29 -3.99
N GLY A 106 -6.93 -47.34 -3.82
CA GLY A 106 -5.50 -47.50 -4.15
C GLY A 106 -5.12 -47.14 -5.61
N GLN A 107 -6.09 -46.93 -6.51
CA GLN A 107 -5.81 -46.42 -7.86
C GLN A 107 -5.55 -44.90 -7.81
N VAL A 108 -4.47 -44.43 -8.45
CA VAL A 108 -4.11 -43.02 -8.53
C VAL A 108 -3.74 -42.65 -9.97
N GLY A 109 -4.16 -41.47 -10.42
CA GLY A 109 -3.81 -40.90 -11.72
C GLY A 109 -2.98 -39.64 -11.54
N PHE A 110 -2.65 -38.98 -12.65
CA PHE A 110 -1.84 -37.76 -12.64
C PHE A 110 -2.52 -36.63 -13.44
N HIS A 111 -2.40 -35.40 -12.95
CA HIS A 111 -2.88 -34.21 -13.68
C HIS A 111 -1.95 -33.87 -14.86
N ASN A 112 -0.64 -34.04 -14.69
CA ASN A 112 0.36 -33.76 -15.69
C ASN A 112 1.45 -34.85 -15.70
N SER A 113 1.49 -35.64 -16.79
CA SER A 113 2.48 -36.71 -16.95
C SER A 113 3.93 -36.21 -16.99
N LYS A 114 4.17 -34.94 -17.36
CA LYS A 114 5.54 -34.36 -17.37
C LYS A 114 6.11 -34.12 -15.98
N MET A 115 5.27 -34.10 -14.95
CA MET A 115 5.68 -33.97 -13.55
C MET A 115 5.88 -35.32 -12.86
N VAL A 116 5.75 -36.42 -13.60
CA VAL A 116 6.03 -37.77 -13.10
C VAL A 116 7.45 -38.14 -13.50
N ARG A 117 8.25 -38.50 -12.51
CA ARG A 117 9.63 -38.96 -12.70
C ARG A 117 9.74 -40.42 -12.30
N THR A 118 10.76 -41.09 -12.82
CA THR A 118 11.00 -42.51 -12.54
C THR A 118 12.44 -42.71 -12.07
N ILE A 119 12.62 -43.54 -11.04
CA ILE A 119 13.92 -44.03 -10.59
C ILE A 119 13.95 -45.56 -10.69
N ARG A 120 15.03 -46.08 -11.30
CA ARG A 120 15.26 -47.52 -11.43
C ARG A 120 15.91 -48.06 -10.17
N VAL A 121 15.29 -49.04 -9.54
CA VAL A 121 15.87 -49.74 -8.38
C VAL A 121 16.36 -51.12 -8.83
N GLU A 122 17.67 -51.26 -9.06
CA GLU A 122 18.27 -52.49 -9.62
C GLU A 122 18.21 -53.69 -8.69
N LYS A 123 18.32 -53.45 -7.37
CA LYS A 123 18.21 -54.48 -6.34
C LYS A 123 17.79 -53.87 -5.01
N ARG A 124 17.22 -54.70 -4.14
CA ARG A 124 16.94 -54.32 -2.75
C ARG A 124 18.27 -54.17 -1.98
N VAL A 125 18.42 -53.05 -1.27
CA VAL A 125 19.58 -52.79 -0.41
C VAL A 125 19.16 -52.91 1.05
N ASN A 126 19.46 -54.05 1.68
CA ASN A 126 19.01 -54.34 3.05
C ASN A 126 19.56 -53.34 4.08
N GLU A 127 20.75 -52.79 3.87
CA GLU A 127 21.35 -51.78 4.77
C GLU A 127 20.49 -50.52 4.87
N ILE A 128 19.99 -50.01 3.73
CA ILE A 128 19.10 -48.84 3.67
C ILE A 128 17.79 -49.15 4.41
N ILE A 129 17.18 -50.31 4.12
CA ILE A 129 15.92 -50.71 4.75
C ILE A 129 16.07 -50.87 6.27
N ASN A 130 17.14 -51.52 6.72
CA ASN A 130 17.42 -51.71 8.13
C ASN A 130 17.64 -50.36 8.83
N ARG A 131 18.34 -49.42 8.20
CA ARG A 131 18.51 -48.06 8.73
C ARG A 131 17.17 -47.34 8.87
N LEU A 132 16.34 -47.33 7.82
CA LEU A 132 15.03 -46.69 7.86
C LEU A 132 14.17 -47.31 8.98
N ASN A 133 14.12 -48.64 9.05
CA ASN A 133 13.33 -49.36 10.06
C ASN A 133 13.77 -49.10 11.50
N LYS A 134 15.06 -48.80 11.76
CA LYS A 134 15.52 -48.37 13.10
C LYS A 134 14.89 -47.05 13.56
N THR A 135 14.44 -46.22 12.61
CA THR A 135 13.80 -44.93 12.88
C THR A 135 12.28 -44.98 12.75
N LYS A 136 11.72 -46.17 12.49
CA LYS A 136 10.29 -46.35 12.26
C LYS A 136 9.51 -45.98 13.51
N VAL A 137 8.57 -45.04 13.36
CA VAL A 137 7.61 -44.67 14.41
C VAL A 137 6.19 -44.89 13.89
N GLU A 138 5.36 -45.51 14.73
CA GLU A 138 3.95 -45.78 14.46
C GLU A 138 3.08 -44.72 15.11
N ARG A 139 2.16 -44.12 14.33
CA ARG A 139 1.22 -43.11 14.82
C ARG A 139 -0.17 -43.29 14.20
N THR A 140 -1.18 -42.77 14.88
CA THR A 140 -2.55 -42.61 14.36
C THR A 140 -2.88 -41.12 14.30
N PRO A 141 -2.30 -40.37 13.33
CA PRO A 141 -2.51 -38.94 13.23
C PRO A 141 -3.94 -38.62 12.80
N ASP A 142 -4.47 -37.50 13.29
CA ASP A 142 -5.67 -36.88 12.72
C ASP A 142 -5.25 -35.95 11.58
N LEU A 143 -5.06 -36.55 10.40
CA LEU A 143 -4.56 -35.87 9.21
C LEU A 143 -5.47 -34.70 8.80
N ARG A 144 -6.78 -34.85 9.04
CA ARG A 144 -7.75 -33.79 8.78
C ARG A 144 -7.52 -32.62 9.71
N ALA A 145 -7.40 -32.86 11.02
CA ALA A 145 -7.15 -31.80 11.99
C ALA A 145 -5.80 -31.10 11.74
N GLU A 146 -4.75 -31.84 11.38
CA GLU A 146 -3.45 -31.27 11.01
C GLU A 146 -3.56 -30.34 9.79
N ARG A 147 -4.27 -30.78 8.73
CA ARG A 147 -4.49 -29.98 7.53
C ARG A 147 -5.35 -28.74 7.81
N GLU A 148 -6.41 -28.89 8.60
CA GLU A 148 -7.27 -27.77 9.00
C GLU A 148 -6.50 -26.74 9.84
N ALA A 149 -5.60 -27.18 10.74
CA ALA A 149 -4.77 -26.30 11.56
C ALA A 149 -3.79 -25.48 10.72
N VAL A 150 -3.08 -26.10 9.77
CA VAL A 150 -2.16 -25.37 8.87
C VAL A 150 -2.92 -24.37 7.99
N ASN A 151 -4.04 -24.79 7.40
CA ASN A 151 -4.88 -23.89 6.61
C ASN A 151 -5.45 -22.73 7.46
N ALA A 152 -5.73 -22.96 8.74
CA ALA A 152 -6.17 -21.90 9.66
C ALA A 152 -5.02 -20.92 9.96
N ALA A 153 -3.80 -21.41 10.19
CA ALA A 153 -2.62 -20.59 10.41
C ALA A 153 -2.31 -19.70 9.19
N GLU A 154 -2.31 -20.26 7.98
CA GLU A 154 -2.10 -19.50 6.74
C GLU A 154 -3.16 -18.41 6.53
N ARG A 155 -4.43 -18.72 6.83
CA ARG A 155 -5.51 -17.72 6.78
C ARG A 155 -5.32 -16.62 7.82
N ALA A 156 -4.87 -16.96 9.03
CA ALA A 156 -4.59 -16.00 10.08
C ALA A 156 -3.42 -15.07 9.69
N GLU A 157 -2.33 -15.63 9.16
CA GLU A 157 -1.17 -14.89 8.66
C GLU A 157 -1.56 -13.93 7.53
N ARG A 158 -2.31 -14.41 6.53
CA ARG A 158 -2.82 -13.56 5.44
C ARG A 158 -3.71 -12.43 5.96
N LYS A 159 -4.57 -12.70 6.95
CA LYS A 159 -5.43 -11.70 7.57
C LYS A 159 -4.60 -10.66 8.35
N GLN A 160 -3.55 -11.08 9.04
CA GLN A 160 -2.64 -10.19 9.74
C GLN A 160 -1.89 -9.28 8.76
N HIS A 161 -1.30 -9.85 7.70
CA HIS A 161 -0.61 -9.06 6.67
C HIS A 161 -1.55 -8.03 6.03
N LEU A 162 -2.79 -8.41 5.71
CA LEU A 162 -3.78 -7.46 5.17
C LEU A 162 -4.14 -6.36 6.17
N ARG A 163 -4.23 -6.68 7.47
CA ARG A 163 -4.49 -5.70 8.52
C ARG A 163 -3.34 -4.71 8.67
N GLU A 164 -2.10 -5.19 8.62
CA GLU A 164 -0.90 -4.35 8.68
C GLU A 164 -0.79 -3.44 7.45
N LYS A 165 -1.08 -3.96 6.26
CA LYS A 165 -1.13 -3.16 5.02
C LYS A 165 -2.17 -2.04 5.12
N LYS A 166 -3.41 -2.36 5.52
CA LYS A 166 -4.46 -1.35 5.75
C LYS A 166 -4.09 -0.34 6.82
N LYS A 167 -3.39 -0.76 7.89
CA LYS A 167 -2.93 0.13 8.94
C LYS A 167 -1.87 1.11 8.41
N LYS A 168 -0.95 0.64 7.55
CA LYS A 168 0.07 1.49 6.92
C LYS A 168 -0.56 2.50 5.94
N GLU A 169 -1.51 2.07 5.13
CA GLU A 169 -2.29 2.97 4.26
C GLU A 169 -3.06 4.04 5.07
N LYS A 170 -3.64 3.65 6.21
CA LYS A 170 -4.27 4.61 7.15
C LYS A 170 -3.30 5.56 7.85
N MET A 171 -1.99 5.34 7.79
CA MET A 171 -1.01 6.22 8.44
C MET A 171 -0.52 7.33 7.52
N VAL A 172 -0.90 7.32 6.25
CA VAL A 172 -0.45 8.30 5.27
C VAL A 172 -1.44 9.47 5.22
N LEU A 173 -0.92 10.68 5.41
CA LEU A 173 -1.66 11.91 5.21
C LEU A 173 -1.71 12.21 3.70
N THR A 174 -2.91 12.39 3.15
CA THR A 174 -3.12 12.60 1.72
C THR A 174 -3.86 13.92 1.46
N ILE A 175 -3.33 14.74 0.56
CA ILE A 175 -3.97 15.98 0.09
C ILE A 175 -4.47 15.83 -1.35
N TYR A 176 -5.72 16.21 -1.60
CA TYR A 176 -6.34 16.13 -2.92
C TYR A 176 -6.17 17.45 -3.70
N ALA A 177 -6.01 17.32 -5.01
CA ALA A 177 -5.90 18.40 -6.00
C ALA A 177 -4.73 19.37 -5.77
N PRO A 178 -3.48 18.91 -5.60
CA PRO A 178 -2.36 19.76 -5.14
C PRO A 178 -1.99 20.91 -6.10
N LEU A 179 -2.37 20.80 -7.38
CA LEU A 179 -2.00 21.77 -8.42
C LEU A 179 -2.75 23.11 -8.32
N PHE A 180 -3.87 23.14 -7.60
CA PHE A 180 -4.77 24.29 -7.56
C PHE A 180 -4.53 25.19 -6.33
N ALA A 181 -4.77 26.50 -6.49
CA ALA A 181 -4.41 27.51 -5.50
C ALA A 181 -4.99 27.28 -4.09
N SER A 182 -6.27 26.90 -3.99
CA SER A 182 -6.87 26.61 -2.68
C SER A 182 -6.17 25.44 -1.98
N SER A 183 -5.77 24.40 -2.73
CA SER A 183 -5.04 23.26 -2.18
C SER A 183 -3.63 23.65 -1.75
N LYS A 184 -2.96 24.51 -2.51
CA LYS A 184 -1.60 25.00 -2.20
C LYS A 184 -1.50 25.67 -0.83
N ARG A 185 -2.57 26.27 -0.30
CA ARG A 185 -2.61 26.76 1.10
C ARG A 185 -2.32 25.64 2.12
N ALA A 186 -2.94 24.48 1.94
CA ALA A 186 -2.69 23.31 2.78
C ALA A 186 -1.30 22.72 2.52
N VAL A 187 -0.90 22.61 1.23
CA VAL A 187 0.40 22.04 0.84
C VAL A 187 1.56 22.85 1.43
N VAL A 188 1.56 24.19 1.30
CA VAL A 188 2.62 25.02 1.89
C VAL A 188 2.67 24.89 3.41
N THR A 189 1.52 24.71 4.06
CA THR A 189 1.47 24.46 5.51
C THR A 189 2.10 23.11 5.86
N LEU A 190 1.83 22.05 5.10
CA LEU A 190 2.48 20.74 5.29
C LEU A 190 4.00 20.83 5.12
N VAL A 191 4.46 21.53 4.08
CA VAL A 191 5.90 21.69 3.78
C VAL A 191 6.58 22.54 4.86
N GLU A 192 5.99 23.67 5.29
CA GLU A 192 6.50 24.47 6.40
C GLU A 192 6.65 23.65 7.69
N LYS A 193 5.67 22.78 7.97
CA LYS A 193 5.69 21.89 9.15
C LYS A 193 6.55 20.65 8.95
N GLY A 194 7.15 20.43 7.77
CA GLY A 194 7.97 19.26 7.47
C GLY A 194 7.21 17.93 7.55
N VAL A 195 5.89 17.94 7.30
CA VAL A 195 5.04 16.75 7.37
C VAL A 195 5.15 15.98 6.05
N GLU A 196 5.38 14.67 6.13
CA GLU A 196 5.32 13.80 4.95
C GLU A 196 3.87 13.58 4.53
N PHE A 197 3.59 13.71 3.23
CA PHE A 197 2.26 13.52 2.67
C PHE A 197 2.29 12.97 1.25
N GLU A 198 1.21 12.31 0.88
CA GLU A 198 0.91 11.93 -0.50
C GLU A 198 -0.08 12.90 -1.14
N THR A 199 -0.11 12.93 -2.46
CA THR A 199 -1.04 13.77 -3.22
C THR A 199 -1.91 12.92 -4.14
N VAL A 200 -3.19 13.27 -4.21
CA VAL A 200 -4.12 12.71 -5.22
C VAL A 200 -4.51 13.81 -6.19
N ASN A 201 -4.23 13.61 -7.47
CA ASN A 201 -4.67 14.54 -8.51
C ASN A 201 -6.19 14.46 -8.69
N VAL A 202 -6.80 15.62 -8.95
CA VAL A 202 -8.22 15.75 -9.29
C VAL A 202 -8.31 16.66 -10.49
N ASP A 203 -8.88 16.17 -11.59
CA ASP A 203 -9.03 16.91 -12.84
C ASP A 203 -10.31 17.77 -12.80
N LEU A 204 -10.14 19.06 -12.50
CA LEU A 204 -11.26 20.00 -12.40
C LEU A 204 -11.91 20.30 -13.75
N LEU A 205 -11.17 20.16 -14.86
CA LEU A 205 -11.67 20.40 -16.21
C LEU A 205 -12.59 19.26 -16.65
N LYS A 206 -12.30 18.02 -16.23
CA LYS A 206 -13.19 16.87 -16.43
C LYS A 206 -14.31 16.77 -15.38
N GLY A 207 -14.33 17.66 -14.39
CA GLY A 207 -15.37 17.68 -13.37
C GLY A 207 -15.26 16.53 -12.36
N GLU A 208 -14.06 15.98 -12.13
CA GLU A 208 -13.86 14.86 -11.18
C GLU A 208 -14.31 15.20 -9.75
N GLN A 209 -14.21 16.47 -9.35
CA GLN A 209 -14.71 16.99 -8.08
C GLN A 209 -16.24 16.91 -7.91
N ARG A 210 -16.97 16.59 -8.99
CA ARG A 210 -18.44 16.43 -8.99
C ARG A 210 -18.85 14.96 -9.04
N GLN A 211 -17.91 14.02 -9.11
CA GLN A 211 -18.23 12.59 -9.13
C GLN A 211 -18.63 12.09 -7.73
N PRO A 212 -19.50 11.07 -7.62
CA PRO A 212 -20.01 10.57 -6.34
C PRO A 212 -18.90 10.20 -5.33
N GLU A 213 -17.80 9.64 -5.82
CA GLU A 213 -16.66 9.22 -5.00
C GLU A 213 -15.98 10.41 -4.33
N TYR A 214 -15.86 11.54 -5.03
CA TYR A 214 -15.28 12.75 -4.49
C TYR A 214 -16.29 13.52 -3.61
N ILE A 215 -17.56 13.59 -4.02
CA ILE A 215 -18.63 14.20 -3.21
C ILE A 215 -18.76 13.52 -1.84
N ALA A 216 -18.51 12.21 -1.77
CA ALA A 216 -18.52 11.45 -0.52
C ALA A 216 -17.45 11.92 0.51
N ILE A 217 -16.39 12.61 0.05
CA ILE A 217 -15.36 13.20 0.92
C ILE A 217 -15.42 14.73 0.97
N GLN A 218 -16.06 15.36 -0.01
CA GLN A 218 -16.32 16.80 -0.04
C GLN A 218 -17.73 17.11 -0.58
N PRO A 219 -18.72 17.35 0.31
CA PRO A 219 -20.13 17.41 -0.09
C PRO A 219 -20.50 18.64 -0.93
N PHE A 220 -19.64 19.66 -1.01
CA PHE A 220 -19.84 20.87 -1.83
C PHE A 220 -19.23 20.74 -3.23
N GLY A 221 -18.58 19.61 -3.55
CA GLY A 221 -17.90 19.41 -4.82
C GLY A 221 -16.75 20.40 -5.07
N LYS A 222 -16.04 20.78 -3.98
CA LYS A 222 -14.91 21.72 -4.01
C LYS A 222 -13.60 21.07 -3.57
N ILE A 223 -12.49 21.76 -3.83
CA ILE A 223 -11.15 21.38 -3.39
C ILE A 223 -10.61 22.38 -2.36
N PRO A 224 -9.66 22.00 -1.49
CA PRO A 224 -9.08 20.66 -1.29
C PRO A 224 -9.87 19.77 -0.30
N VAL A 225 -9.42 18.51 -0.20
CA VAL A 225 -9.68 17.59 0.93
C VAL A 225 -8.36 17.08 1.47
N LEU A 226 -8.23 17.02 2.79
CA LEU A 226 -7.19 16.29 3.48
C LEU A 226 -7.78 15.01 4.09
N VAL A 227 -7.10 13.88 3.87
CA VAL A 227 -7.38 12.60 4.51
C VAL A 227 -6.19 12.25 5.40
N ASP A 228 -6.46 11.97 6.67
CA ASP A 228 -5.47 11.65 7.70
C ASP A 228 -5.94 10.40 8.45
N GLY A 229 -5.62 9.25 7.88
CA GLY A 229 -6.20 7.97 8.26
C GLY A 229 -7.72 7.94 8.13
N ASP A 230 -8.42 7.83 9.26
CA ASP A 230 -9.89 7.83 9.29
C ASP A 230 -10.49 9.24 9.36
N TYR A 231 -9.67 10.26 9.63
CA TYR A 231 -10.10 11.65 9.70
C TYR A 231 -10.11 12.29 8.31
N LYS A 232 -11.18 13.02 8.00
CA LYS A 232 -11.34 13.76 6.74
C LYS A 232 -11.73 15.18 7.07
N ILE A 233 -11.09 16.13 6.42
CA ILE A 233 -11.38 17.55 6.58
C ILE A 233 -11.27 18.25 5.23
N PHE A 234 -12.19 19.18 4.98
CA PHE A 234 -12.22 20.05 3.81
C PHE A 234 -12.26 21.52 4.27
N GLU A 235 -12.25 22.45 3.31
CA GLU A 235 -11.92 23.87 3.50
C GLU A 235 -10.42 24.10 3.72
N SER A 236 -9.75 24.70 2.73
CA SER A 236 -8.30 24.89 2.74
C SER A 236 -7.77 25.54 4.03
N ARG A 237 -8.47 26.56 4.55
CA ARG A 237 -8.12 27.26 5.79
C ARG A 237 -8.35 26.45 7.05
N ALA A 238 -9.38 25.59 7.06
CA ALA A 238 -9.61 24.67 8.17
C ALA A 238 -8.53 23.57 8.19
N ILE A 239 -8.14 23.07 7.02
CA ILE A 239 -7.02 22.15 6.84
C ILE A 239 -5.71 22.79 7.35
N MET A 240 -5.42 24.05 7.01
CA MET A 240 -4.23 24.77 7.52
C MET A 240 -4.20 24.78 9.06
N ARG A 241 -5.32 25.17 9.69
CA ARG A 241 -5.45 25.18 11.17
C ARG A 241 -5.25 23.79 11.77
N TYR A 242 -5.85 22.77 11.16
CA TYR A 242 -5.69 21.37 11.58
C TYR A 242 -4.22 20.93 11.55
N ILE A 243 -3.52 21.18 10.44
CA ILE A 243 -2.10 20.82 10.29
C ILE A 243 -1.25 21.57 11.32
N ALA A 244 -1.47 22.88 11.45
CA ALA A 244 -0.68 23.70 12.36
C ALA A 244 -0.87 23.30 13.84
N GLU A 245 -2.08 22.93 14.24
CA GLU A 245 -2.37 22.46 15.61
C GLU A 245 -1.84 21.03 15.83
N LYS A 246 -2.15 20.09 14.91
CA LYS A 246 -1.74 18.69 15.04
C LYS A 246 -0.22 18.53 15.09
N TYR A 247 0.49 19.32 14.29
CA TYR A 247 1.95 19.27 14.19
C TYR A 247 2.61 20.48 14.85
N ARG A 248 1.98 21.07 15.88
CA ARG A 248 2.47 22.32 16.51
C ARG A 248 3.94 22.26 16.93
N SER A 249 4.39 21.12 17.44
CA SER A 249 5.78 20.86 17.89
C SER A 249 6.80 20.61 16.76
N GLN A 250 6.38 20.59 15.49
CA GLN A 250 7.24 20.31 14.33
C GLN A 250 7.32 21.51 13.39
N GLY A 251 8.51 21.98 13.01
CA GLY A 251 8.65 23.19 12.19
C GLY A 251 8.22 24.47 12.94
N PRO A 252 7.98 25.59 12.23
CA PRO A 252 7.61 26.86 12.86
C PRO A 252 6.22 26.79 13.52
N ASP A 253 6.02 27.51 14.62
CA ASP A 253 4.67 27.73 15.16
C ASP A 253 3.95 28.78 14.30
N LEU A 254 2.93 28.34 13.57
CA LEU A 254 2.17 29.17 12.63
C LEU A 254 0.89 29.75 13.25
N LEU A 255 0.61 29.45 14.52
CA LEU A 255 -0.59 29.90 15.25
C LEU A 255 -0.27 30.96 16.31
N GLY A 256 1.00 31.26 16.55
CA GLY A 256 1.44 32.04 17.70
C GLY A 256 1.57 31.19 18.97
N LYS A 257 2.26 31.72 19.98
CA LYS A 257 2.55 31.07 21.26
C LYS A 257 1.52 31.43 22.34
N THR A 258 0.89 32.61 22.26
CA THR A 258 -0.14 33.05 23.21
C THR A 258 -1.54 33.01 22.61
N ILE A 259 -2.57 33.15 23.45
CA ILE A 259 -3.95 33.22 22.98
C ILE A 259 -4.22 34.53 22.23
N GLU A 260 -3.55 35.61 22.62
CA GLU A 260 -3.62 36.92 21.95
C GLU A 260 -3.00 36.86 20.56
N GLU A 261 -1.82 36.23 20.42
CA GLU A 261 -1.17 36.00 19.13
C GLU A 261 -2.05 35.13 18.23
N ARG A 262 -2.63 34.04 18.77
CA ARG A 262 -3.60 33.24 18.03
C ARG A 262 -4.81 34.06 17.59
N GLY A 263 -5.32 34.94 18.46
CA GLY A 263 -6.40 35.85 18.12
C GLY A 263 -6.07 36.74 16.91
N GLN A 264 -4.84 37.26 16.83
CA GLN A 264 -4.37 38.03 15.68
C GLN A 264 -4.25 37.18 14.42
N VAL A 265 -3.72 35.95 14.54
CA VAL A 265 -3.64 35.01 13.40
C VAL A 265 -5.03 34.71 12.85
N GLU A 266 -5.99 34.37 13.71
CA GLU A 266 -7.36 34.06 13.32
C GLU A 266 -8.06 35.26 12.67
N GLN A 267 -7.88 36.46 13.23
CA GLN A 267 -8.42 37.70 12.66
C GLN A 267 -7.95 37.91 11.22
N TRP A 268 -6.64 37.84 10.97
CA TRP A 268 -6.09 38.13 9.65
C TRP A 268 -6.32 37.01 8.64
N LEU A 269 -6.46 35.76 9.11
CA LEU A 269 -6.87 34.64 8.27
C LEU A 269 -8.33 34.79 7.81
N ASP A 270 -9.21 35.31 8.67
CA ASP A 270 -10.58 35.62 8.29
C ASP A 270 -10.69 36.88 7.42
N VAL A 271 -9.83 37.89 7.61
CA VAL A 271 -9.71 39.02 6.65
C VAL A 271 -9.26 38.51 5.28
N GLU A 272 -8.30 37.56 5.22
CA GLU A 272 -7.93 36.93 3.95
C GLU A 272 -9.14 36.25 3.32
N ALA A 273 -9.90 35.48 4.10
CA ALA A 273 -11.05 34.72 3.61
C ALA A 273 -12.20 35.60 3.10
N THR A 274 -12.47 36.71 3.76
CA THR A 274 -13.71 37.48 3.60
C THR A 274 -13.54 38.82 2.90
N SER A 275 -12.33 39.38 2.89
CA SER A 275 -12.05 40.70 2.28
C SER A 275 -11.04 40.61 1.14
N TYR A 276 -9.93 39.90 1.32
CA TYR A 276 -8.88 39.79 0.29
C TYR A 276 -9.22 38.79 -0.82
N HIS A 277 -9.62 37.59 -0.43
CA HIS A 277 -9.82 36.48 -1.36
C HIS A 277 -11.00 36.68 -2.33
N PRO A 278 -12.18 37.21 -1.93
CA PRO A 278 -13.30 37.33 -2.86
C PRO A 278 -13.03 38.18 -4.12
N PRO A 279 -12.51 39.43 -4.04
CA PRO A 279 -12.18 40.20 -5.24
C PRO A 279 -11.03 39.54 -6.03
N LEU A 280 -10.03 38.97 -5.36
CA LEU A 280 -8.92 38.31 -6.03
C LEU A 280 -9.34 37.01 -6.75
N LEU A 281 -10.30 36.26 -6.19
CA LEU A 281 -10.91 35.11 -6.84
C LEU A 281 -11.68 35.54 -8.09
N ALA A 282 -12.43 36.64 -8.03
CA ALA A 282 -13.13 37.18 -9.18
C ALA A 282 -12.17 37.58 -10.32
N LEU A 283 -11.05 38.24 -9.99
CA LEU A 283 -9.98 38.51 -10.95
C LEU A 283 -9.40 37.22 -11.54
N THR A 284 -9.09 36.25 -10.69
CA THR A 284 -8.53 34.95 -11.12
C THR A 284 -9.47 34.23 -12.09
N LEU A 285 -10.77 34.18 -11.78
CA LEU A 285 -11.76 33.52 -12.61
C LEU A 285 -11.93 34.22 -13.96
N ASN A 286 -11.97 35.55 -14.00
CA ASN A 286 -12.18 36.30 -15.24
C ASN A 286 -10.93 36.41 -16.12
N ILE A 287 -9.74 36.53 -15.52
CA ILE A 287 -8.51 36.80 -16.27
C ILE A 287 -7.77 35.51 -16.63
N VAL A 288 -7.78 34.50 -15.75
CA VAL A 288 -7.04 33.25 -15.98
C VAL A 288 -7.97 32.15 -16.50
N PHE A 289 -9.04 31.84 -15.76
CA PHE A 289 -9.83 30.63 -16.03
C PHE A 289 -10.90 30.79 -17.11
N ALA A 290 -11.56 31.95 -17.23
CA ALA A 290 -12.54 32.17 -18.28
C ALA A 290 -11.92 32.05 -19.69
N PRO A 291 -10.78 32.70 -20.01
CA PRO A 291 -10.10 32.50 -21.29
C PRO A 291 -9.66 31.05 -21.52
N LEU A 292 -9.14 30.37 -20.48
CA LEU A 292 -8.73 28.96 -20.57
C LEU A 292 -9.91 28.02 -20.92
N MET A 293 -11.13 28.40 -20.52
CA MET A 293 -12.36 27.67 -20.83
C MET A 293 -13.06 28.18 -22.11
N GLY A 294 -12.48 29.13 -22.84
CA GLY A 294 -13.09 29.74 -24.04
C GLY A 294 -14.29 30.64 -23.72
N LEU A 295 -14.39 31.13 -22.49
CA LEU A 295 -15.43 32.06 -22.04
C LEU A 295 -14.90 33.51 -22.06
N PRO A 296 -15.76 34.51 -22.37
CA PRO A 296 -15.36 35.91 -22.33
C PRO A 296 -15.12 36.37 -20.88
N ALA A 297 -14.14 37.26 -20.70
CA ALA A 297 -13.93 37.95 -19.43
C ALA A 297 -14.99 39.06 -19.24
N ASP A 298 -15.41 39.29 -17.99
CA ASP A 298 -16.28 40.42 -17.63
C ASP A 298 -15.44 41.61 -17.14
N GLU A 299 -15.23 42.58 -18.02
CA GLU A 299 -14.45 43.80 -17.76
C GLU A 299 -15.01 44.63 -16.58
N LYS A 300 -16.33 44.62 -16.37
CA LYS A 300 -16.93 45.35 -15.25
C LYS A 300 -16.56 44.65 -13.94
N VAL A 301 -16.67 43.33 -13.89
CA VAL A 301 -16.27 42.54 -12.71
C VAL A 301 -14.78 42.69 -12.44
N ILE A 302 -13.94 42.71 -13.47
CA ILE A 302 -12.49 42.93 -13.34
C ILE A 302 -12.22 44.27 -12.67
N LYS A 303 -12.78 45.37 -13.21
CA LYS A 303 -12.58 46.72 -12.68
C LYS A 303 -13.05 46.84 -11.23
N GLU A 304 -14.28 46.41 -10.92
CA GLU A 304 -14.83 46.50 -9.57
C GLU A 304 -14.04 45.62 -8.56
N SER A 305 -13.52 44.48 -9.01
CA SER A 305 -12.72 43.59 -8.15
C SER A 305 -11.33 44.16 -7.88
N GLU A 306 -10.72 44.81 -8.88
CA GLU A 306 -9.45 45.51 -8.73
C GLU A 306 -9.57 46.69 -7.75
N GLU A 307 -10.60 47.52 -7.87
CA GLU A 307 -10.87 48.64 -6.95
C GLU A 307 -11.03 48.15 -5.50
N LYS A 308 -11.86 47.12 -5.28
CA LYS A 308 -12.05 46.51 -3.94
C LYS A 308 -10.76 45.92 -3.38
N LEU A 309 -9.98 45.23 -4.21
CA LEU A 309 -8.71 44.66 -3.78
C LEU A 309 -7.68 45.75 -3.44
N ALA A 310 -7.67 46.86 -4.17
CA ALA A 310 -6.82 48.01 -3.87
C ALA A 310 -7.15 48.61 -2.50
N GLU A 311 -8.42 48.81 -2.16
CA GLU A 311 -8.86 49.29 -0.84
C GLU A 311 -8.39 48.36 0.29
N VAL A 312 -8.52 47.05 0.10
CA VAL A 312 -8.03 46.05 1.06
C VAL A 312 -6.50 46.12 1.21
N LEU A 313 -5.79 46.27 0.10
CA LEU A 313 -4.33 46.39 0.10
C LEU A 313 -3.84 47.69 0.76
N ASP A 314 -4.61 48.77 0.73
CA ASP A 314 -4.29 50.00 1.47
C ASP A 314 -4.37 49.79 2.99
N VAL A 315 -5.34 49.00 3.46
CA VAL A 315 -5.40 48.57 4.87
C VAL A 315 -4.20 47.68 5.22
N TYR A 316 -3.81 46.77 4.32
CA TYR A 316 -2.62 45.95 4.52
C TYR A 316 -1.33 46.78 4.57
N GLU A 317 -1.19 47.80 3.72
CA GLU A 317 -0.04 48.71 3.73
C GLU A 317 0.08 49.43 5.08
N ALA A 318 -1.05 49.91 5.62
CA ALA A 318 -1.07 50.52 6.95
C ALA A 318 -0.71 49.51 8.06
N GLN A 319 -1.21 48.28 7.98
CA GLN A 319 -0.91 47.23 8.97
C GLN A 319 0.58 46.84 8.95
N LEU A 320 1.13 46.60 7.76
CA LEU A 320 2.52 46.16 7.54
C LEU A 320 3.53 47.29 7.72
N SER A 321 3.08 48.55 7.80
CA SER A 321 3.93 49.65 8.27
C SER A 321 4.25 49.57 9.77
N LYS A 322 3.45 48.83 10.54
CA LYS A 322 3.58 48.69 12.01
C LYS A 322 4.06 47.30 12.43
N ASN A 323 3.84 46.29 11.60
CA ASN A 323 4.13 44.89 11.90
C ASN A 323 4.93 44.26 10.77
N GLU A 324 5.78 43.29 11.10
CA GLU A 324 6.59 42.59 10.10
C GLU A 324 5.76 41.65 9.23
N TYR A 325 4.74 41.04 9.84
CA TYR A 325 3.76 40.14 9.26
C TYR A 325 2.35 40.60 9.65
N LEU A 326 1.32 39.99 9.07
CA LEU A 326 -0.05 40.44 9.31
C LEU A 326 -0.46 40.34 10.79
N ALA A 327 -0.08 39.23 11.44
CA ALA A 327 -0.46 38.93 12.82
C ALA A 327 0.55 39.41 13.87
N GLY A 328 1.67 40.05 13.48
CA GLY A 328 2.70 40.51 14.42
C GLY A 328 4.11 40.46 13.83
N ASP A 329 5.08 40.01 14.63
CA ASP A 329 6.51 39.90 14.28
C ASP A 329 6.92 38.47 13.87
N PHE A 330 5.96 37.57 13.68
CA PHE A 330 6.19 36.19 13.25
C PHE A 330 5.31 35.81 12.05
N VAL A 331 5.85 34.98 11.16
CA VAL A 331 5.08 34.41 10.05
C VAL A 331 4.01 33.45 10.60
N SER A 332 2.81 33.54 10.06
CA SER A 332 1.67 32.75 10.54
C SER A 332 0.85 32.15 9.40
N LEU A 333 -0.16 31.37 9.75
CA LEU A 333 -1.16 30.91 8.78
C LEU A 333 -1.85 32.08 8.06
N ALA A 334 -1.97 33.24 8.71
CA ALA A 334 -2.55 34.42 8.09
C ALA A 334 -1.74 34.89 6.88
N ASP A 335 -0.41 34.81 6.92
CA ASP A 335 0.46 35.21 5.81
C ASP A 335 0.52 34.13 4.72
N LEU A 336 0.61 32.85 5.12
CA LEU A 336 0.70 31.74 4.18
C LEU A 336 -0.58 31.57 3.33
N ALA A 337 -1.74 31.97 3.86
CA ALA A 337 -3.01 31.87 3.17
C ALA A 337 -3.07 32.72 1.88
N HIS A 338 -2.29 33.81 1.81
CA HIS A 338 -2.25 34.72 0.66
C HIS A 338 -1.37 34.21 -0.48
N LEU A 339 -0.41 33.33 -0.21
CA LEU A 339 0.60 32.90 -1.19
C LEU A 339 0.01 32.47 -2.54
N PRO A 340 -0.97 31.55 -2.61
CA PRO A 340 -1.32 30.94 -3.89
C PRO A 340 -2.05 31.87 -4.85
N PHE A 341 -2.96 32.70 -4.35
CA PHE A 341 -3.71 33.62 -5.21
C PHE A 341 -2.92 34.91 -5.48
N THR A 342 -2.04 35.32 -4.57
CA THR A 342 -1.16 36.48 -4.82
C THR A 342 -0.09 36.13 -5.85
N GLU A 343 0.39 34.88 -5.90
CA GLU A 343 1.25 34.40 -6.99
C GLU A 343 0.56 34.54 -8.36
N TYR A 344 -0.74 34.23 -8.45
CA TYR A 344 -1.50 34.49 -9.68
C TYR A 344 -1.61 36.00 -9.95
N LEU A 345 -1.88 36.83 -8.94
CA LEU A 345 -1.98 38.28 -9.08
C LEU A 345 -0.73 38.90 -9.72
N VAL A 346 0.45 38.53 -9.20
CA VAL A 346 1.73 39.08 -9.65
C VAL A 346 2.27 38.38 -10.91
N GLY A 347 1.74 37.20 -11.25
CA GLY A 347 2.11 36.42 -12.42
C GLY A 347 1.02 36.43 -13.48
N ALA A 348 0.24 35.35 -13.56
CA ALA A 348 -0.71 35.07 -14.64
C ALA A 348 -1.82 36.12 -14.82
N ILE A 349 -2.23 36.83 -13.77
CA ILE A 349 -3.22 37.91 -13.82
C ILE A 349 -2.59 39.22 -14.36
N GLY A 350 -1.27 39.38 -14.25
CA GLY A 350 -0.55 40.54 -14.78
C GLY A 350 -0.74 41.84 -14.01
N LYS A 351 -1.14 41.78 -12.72
CA LYS A 351 -1.43 42.96 -11.89
C LYS A 351 -0.44 43.13 -10.73
N ALA A 352 0.83 42.87 -11.00
CA ALA A 352 1.90 42.97 -9.99
C ALA A 352 2.03 44.35 -9.35
N TYR A 353 1.68 45.43 -10.06
CA TYR A 353 1.69 46.81 -9.54
C TYR A 353 0.84 46.98 -8.27
N MET A 354 -0.26 46.22 -8.13
CA MET A 354 -1.11 46.27 -6.94
C MET A 354 -0.33 45.92 -5.65
N ILE A 355 0.67 45.06 -5.77
CA ILE A 355 1.59 44.70 -4.68
C ILE A 355 2.80 45.65 -4.67
N LYS A 356 3.39 45.92 -5.83
CA LYS A 356 4.68 46.65 -5.94
C LYS A 356 4.60 48.15 -5.66
N ASP A 357 3.44 48.77 -5.86
CA ASP A 357 3.26 50.21 -5.60
C ASP A 357 3.08 50.53 -4.10
N ARG A 358 2.88 49.50 -3.27
CA ARG A 358 2.71 49.58 -1.82
C ARG A 358 3.99 49.09 -1.14
N LYS A 359 4.72 49.99 -0.47
CA LYS A 359 6.08 49.73 0.01
C LYS A 359 6.14 48.54 0.98
N HIS A 360 5.28 48.51 2.00
CA HIS A 360 5.32 47.50 3.04
C HIS A 360 4.67 46.19 2.56
N VAL A 361 3.59 46.27 1.78
CA VAL A 361 3.00 45.09 1.11
C VAL A 361 3.99 44.43 0.17
N SER A 362 4.72 45.19 -0.66
CA SER A 362 5.74 44.63 -1.55
C SER A 362 6.84 43.91 -0.78
N ALA A 363 7.35 44.53 0.29
CA ALA A 363 8.39 43.93 1.11
C ALA A 363 7.92 42.66 1.84
N TRP A 364 6.67 42.66 2.33
CA TRP A 364 6.03 41.48 2.92
C TRP A 364 5.87 40.36 1.88
N TRP A 365 5.37 40.67 0.69
CA TRP A 365 5.23 39.70 -0.40
C TRP A 365 6.57 39.08 -0.77
N ASP A 366 7.61 39.90 -0.94
CA ASP A 366 8.95 39.42 -1.26
C ASP A 366 9.48 38.50 -0.14
N LYS A 367 9.14 38.77 1.12
CA LYS A 367 9.53 37.91 2.25
C LYS A 367 8.81 36.56 2.25
N ILE A 368 7.48 36.56 2.10
CA ILE A 368 6.69 35.32 2.21
C ILE A 368 6.82 34.44 0.96
N SER A 369 6.88 35.03 -0.23
CA SER A 369 7.02 34.29 -1.50
C SER A 369 8.42 33.73 -1.72
N ASN A 370 9.45 34.26 -1.04
CA ASN A 370 10.79 33.71 -1.11
C ASN A 370 11.09 32.60 -0.10
N ARG A 371 10.12 32.21 0.75
CA ARG A 371 10.29 31.11 1.69
C ARG A 371 10.56 29.81 0.94
N ALA A 372 11.48 28.99 1.46
CA ALA A 372 11.87 27.73 0.83
C ALA A 372 10.67 26.81 0.58
N ALA A 373 9.76 26.73 1.56
CA ALA A 373 8.53 25.96 1.43
C ALA A 373 7.63 26.44 0.28
N TRP A 374 7.50 27.77 0.08
CA TRP A 374 6.72 28.27 -1.04
C TRP A 374 7.38 27.96 -2.38
N LYS A 375 8.70 28.17 -2.49
CA LYS A 375 9.45 27.85 -3.72
C LYS A 375 9.29 26.39 -4.12
N GLU A 376 9.43 25.47 -3.16
CA GLU A 376 9.20 24.05 -3.39
C GLU A 376 7.77 23.79 -3.90
N VAL A 377 6.76 24.36 -3.25
CA VAL A 377 5.35 24.17 -3.64
C VAL A 377 5.04 24.77 -5.01
N SER A 378 5.52 25.97 -5.31
CA SER A 378 5.32 26.65 -6.60
C SER A 378 5.97 25.89 -7.74
N GLU A 379 7.16 25.32 -7.53
CA GLU A 379 7.87 24.53 -8.54
C GLU A 379 7.24 23.15 -8.73
N LYS A 380 6.97 22.43 -7.64
CA LYS A 380 6.49 21.04 -7.68
C LYS A 380 5.03 20.91 -8.12
N TYR A 381 4.20 21.91 -7.81
CA TYR A 381 2.76 21.87 -8.06
C TYR A 381 2.30 23.05 -8.91
N ALA A 382 3.11 23.48 -9.88
CA ALA A 382 2.71 24.47 -10.87
C ALA A 382 1.37 24.09 -11.53
N LEU A 383 0.55 25.10 -11.87
CA LEU A 383 -0.65 24.83 -12.66
C LEU A 383 -0.24 24.13 -13.96
N PRO A 384 -0.95 23.08 -14.39
CA PRO A 384 -0.78 22.55 -15.73
C PRO A 384 -1.32 23.61 -16.70
N VAL A 385 -0.41 24.32 -17.39
CA VAL A 385 -0.71 25.33 -18.40
C VAL A 385 -0.97 24.66 -19.75
#